data_AF-A0A3G2SXY6-F1
#
_entry.id   AF-A0A3G2SXY6-F1
#
_cell.length_a   1.000
_cell.length_b   1.000
_cell.length_c   1.000
_cell.angle_alpha   90.00
_cell.angle_beta   90.00
_cell.angle_gamma   90.00
#
_symmetry.space_group_name_H-M   'P 1'
#
loop_
_entity.id
_entity.type
_entity.pdbx_description
1 polymer ?
#
loop_
_entity_poly.entity_id
_entity_poly.type
_entity_poly.pdbx_seq_one_letter_code
_entity_poly.pdbx_strand_id
1 'polypeptide(L)'
;MKIIKLSKIDNFGIFKNFDWDLSLVNPSIQNQTYDFKDINIFYGRNYSGKTSLSKIIRALETKTISPKYQAPNFKILLADNSVVTHSSLATFTHPIYVYNSDFVKENLKFIHDDNQNVESFSVTLGGDNQQILDRIQQLNEELGSETENAETGIYLSIKNKKSELGIAQLNFNNKDKELQNLLKNKASGQEGSIRTQHNKFGDSNYNITKLTREIESVCKPIYQPLTEDTKASHDKLILQIKMDDPPAIPQFDIDFESLIKAVAEILSSQVGQSNKIDELVKNGLLNKWVEDGLAHHKERTTCAFCSNTIPSERLEALRQHFDEESQKLKSRIKKGIELLDSKKSLLKINVDINYFYNSFHAELNRIKGELANLLEMQENSFNTLILCLEDKKDKLFNVVNFALPINYLNDIHKTLDSIRTIREKHIELTSKLKENQDNAKNELRLDHIYHFLS
;
A
#
# COMPACT_ATOMS: atom_id res chain seq x y z
N MET A 1 22.13 -89.05 13.65
CA MET A 1 23.52 -89.33 14.11
C MET A 1 23.45 -90.41 15.17
N LYS A 2 24.30 -91.44 15.10
CA LYS A 2 24.29 -92.58 16.05
C LYS A 2 25.68 -92.73 16.67
N ILE A 3 25.74 -92.82 18.00
CA ILE A 3 26.97 -93.16 18.73
C ILE A 3 27.13 -94.69 18.63
N ILE A 4 28.25 -95.16 18.11
CA ILE A 4 28.53 -96.60 18.00
C ILE A 4 29.04 -97.13 19.34
N LYS A 5 30.04 -96.48 19.94
CA LYS A 5 30.66 -96.92 21.20
C LYS A 5 31.51 -95.84 21.86
N LEU A 6 31.79 -95.99 23.15
CA LEU A 6 32.80 -95.21 23.86
C LEU A 6 34.15 -95.91 23.70
N SER A 7 34.79 -95.76 22.54
CA SER A 7 35.96 -96.54 22.13
C SER A 7 37.08 -96.65 23.18
N LYS A 8 37.43 -95.55 23.86
CA LYS A 8 38.44 -95.52 24.92
C LYS A 8 38.08 -94.52 26.00
N ILE A 9 38.38 -94.86 27.26
CA ILE A 9 38.28 -93.95 28.40
C ILE A 9 39.59 -94.06 29.19
N ASP A 10 40.54 -93.21 28.83
CA ASP A 10 41.90 -93.23 29.38
C ASP A 10 41.92 -92.64 30.80
N ASN A 11 41.23 -91.52 31.02
CA ASN A 11 41.14 -90.88 32.34
C ASN A 11 39.82 -90.13 32.50
N PHE A 12 38.81 -90.75 33.12
CA PHE A 12 37.55 -90.09 33.44
C PHE A 12 36.81 -90.78 34.60
N GLY A 13 36.63 -90.07 35.72
CA GLY A 13 35.97 -90.61 36.91
C GLY A 13 36.72 -91.82 37.48
N ILE A 14 36.10 -93.01 37.38
CA ILE A 14 36.70 -94.26 37.87
C ILE A 14 37.49 -95.02 36.80
N PHE A 15 37.38 -94.63 35.53
CA PHE A 15 38.06 -95.29 34.42
C PHE A 15 39.49 -94.75 34.25
N LYS A 16 40.48 -95.66 34.22
CA LYS A 16 41.92 -95.36 34.14
C LYS A 16 42.62 -96.19 33.04
N ASN A 17 42.08 -96.21 31.81
CA ASN A 17 42.46 -97.04 30.64
C ASN A 17 41.44 -98.14 30.29
N PHE A 18 40.16 -97.75 30.18
CA PHE A 18 39.13 -98.65 29.66
C PHE A 18 39.19 -98.69 28.12
N ASP A 19 39.27 -99.89 27.56
CA ASP A 19 39.17 -100.14 26.12
C ASP A 19 37.91 -100.97 25.85
N TRP A 20 37.02 -100.43 25.02
CA TRP A 20 35.70 -101.00 24.77
C TRP A 20 35.79 -102.35 24.05
N ASP A 21 36.70 -102.46 23.09
CA ASP A 21 36.81 -103.64 22.23
C ASP A 21 37.47 -104.81 22.96
N LEU A 22 38.33 -104.53 23.94
CA LEU A 22 38.94 -105.56 24.80
C LEU A 22 38.01 -106.00 25.93
N SER A 23 37.22 -105.07 26.48
CA SER A 23 36.45 -105.31 27.71
C SER A 23 35.05 -105.86 27.46
N LEU A 24 34.50 -105.71 26.24
CA LEU A 24 33.12 -106.06 25.91
C LEU A 24 33.03 -107.03 24.72
N VAL A 25 33.93 -108.01 24.67
CA VAL A 25 33.89 -109.10 23.69
C VAL A 25 32.70 -110.02 23.98
N ASN A 26 31.94 -110.38 22.95
CA ASN A 26 30.80 -111.29 23.06
C ASN A 26 31.29 -112.74 23.25
N PRO A 27 30.99 -113.40 24.38
CA PRO A 27 31.46 -114.77 24.62
C PRO A 27 30.81 -115.82 23.71
N SER A 28 29.73 -115.49 23.00
CA SER A 28 28.96 -116.44 22.18
C SER A 28 29.33 -116.42 20.68
N ILE A 29 30.06 -115.40 20.20
CA ILE A 29 30.41 -115.21 18.78
C ILE A 29 31.86 -114.71 18.71
N GLN A 30 32.78 -115.49 18.12
CA GLN A 30 34.19 -115.08 17.94
C GLN A 30 34.28 -113.78 17.10
N ASN A 31 35.08 -112.83 17.56
CA ASN A 31 35.35 -111.52 16.94
C ASN A 31 34.17 -110.50 16.89
N GLN A 32 33.19 -110.58 17.79
CA GLN A 32 32.15 -109.55 17.90
C GLN A 32 32.18 -108.83 19.26
N THR A 33 32.10 -107.49 19.26
CA THR A 33 32.02 -106.63 20.45
C THR A 33 30.59 -106.09 20.65
N TYR A 34 30.23 -105.72 21.87
CA TYR A 34 28.92 -105.10 22.15
C TYR A 34 28.92 -103.61 21.80
N ASP A 35 28.39 -103.24 20.64
CA ASP A 35 28.14 -101.82 20.27
C ASP A 35 26.79 -101.31 20.82
N PHE A 36 26.65 -99.98 20.88
CA PHE A 36 25.38 -99.35 21.23
C PHE A 36 24.29 -99.67 20.20
N LYS A 37 23.12 -100.06 20.70
CA LYS A 37 21.87 -100.24 19.94
C LYS A 37 20.95 -99.03 20.15
N ASP A 38 19.71 -99.11 19.69
CA ASP A 38 18.75 -98.01 19.83
C ASP A 38 18.31 -97.82 21.29
N ILE A 39 18.30 -98.92 22.07
CA ILE A 39 18.08 -98.91 23.52
C ILE A 39 19.25 -99.66 24.18
N ASN A 40 19.87 -99.02 25.17
CA ASN A 40 21.03 -99.55 25.88
C ASN A 40 20.80 -99.46 27.39
N ILE A 41 20.97 -100.58 28.10
CA ILE A 41 20.76 -100.65 29.55
C ILE A 41 22.11 -100.94 30.22
N PHE A 42 22.61 -99.97 30.98
CA PHE A 42 23.83 -100.11 31.78
C PHE A 42 23.47 -100.31 33.25
N TYR A 43 23.73 -101.51 33.77
CA TYR A 43 23.49 -101.85 35.18
C TYR A 43 24.78 -102.36 35.84
N GLY A 44 24.85 -102.27 37.16
CA GLY A 44 26.03 -102.68 37.93
C GLY A 44 25.94 -102.21 39.38
N ARG A 45 26.86 -102.68 40.23
CA ARG A 45 26.92 -102.28 41.65
C ARG A 45 27.15 -100.77 41.81
N ASN A 46 26.93 -100.25 43.01
CA ASN A 46 27.34 -98.87 43.32
C ASN A 46 28.84 -98.70 43.05
N TYR A 47 29.23 -97.51 42.62
CA TYR A 47 30.59 -97.18 42.19
C TYR A 47 31.10 -97.89 40.93
N SER A 48 30.26 -98.64 40.19
CA SER A 48 30.65 -99.31 38.94
C SER A 48 30.90 -98.39 37.73
N GLY A 49 30.90 -97.06 37.91
CA GLY A 49 31.16 -96.10 36.83
C GLY A 49 29.97 -95.64 35.97
N LYS A 50 28.74 -96.09 36.25
CA LYS A 50 27.52 -95.70 35.49
C LYS A 50 27.34 -94.17 35.36
N THR A 51 27.46 -93.46 36.48
CA THR A 51 27.34 -92.00 36.51
C THR A 51 28.46 -91.32 35.70
N SER A 52 29.67 -91.90 35.68
CA SER A 52 30.78 -91.37 34.89
C SER A 52 30.47 -91.47 33.38
N LEU A 53 29.87 -92.57 32.92
CA LEU A 53 29.44 -92.70 31.53
C LEU A 53 28.34 -91.68 31.17
N SER A 54 27.34 -91.52 32.04
CA SER A 54 26.29 -90.51 31.86
C SER A 54 26.88 -89.09 31.73
N LYS A 55 27.93 -88.77 32.49
CA LYS A 55 28.61 -87.48 32.42
C LYS A 55 29.42 -87.27 31.15
N ILE A 56 30.00 -88.34 30.59
CA ILE A 56 30.65 -88.28 29.27
C ILE A 56 29.63 -87.93 28.19
N ILE A 57 28.43 -88.54 28.22
CA ILE A 57 27.36 -88.20 27.25
C ILE A 57 26.81 -86.80 27.50
N ARG A 58 26.65 -86.37 28.77
CA ARG A 58 26.23 -85.00 29.13
C ARG A 58 27.19 -83.94 28.59
N ALA A 59 28.49 -84.23 28.55
CA ALA A 59 29.47 -83.31 27.99
C ALA A 59 29.27 -83.04 26.48
N LEU A 60 28.61 -83.93 25.73
CA LEU A 60 28.22 -83.69 24.34
C LEU A 60 27.07 -82.68 24.22
N GLU A 61 26.14 -82.70 25.17
CA GLU A 61 25.01 -81.76 25.23
C GLU A 61 25.46 -80.37 25.69
N THR A 62 26.22 -80.29 26.80
CA THR A 62 26.65 -79.01 27.39
C THR A 62 27.92 -78.46 26.77
N LYS A 63 28.57 -79.22 25.89
CA LYS A 63 29.86 -78.91 25.24
C LYS A 63 31.01 -78.60 26.21
N THR A 64 30.84 -78.97 27.47
CA THR A 64 31.71 -78.61 28.59
C THR A 64 31.84 -79.77 29.56
N ILE A 65 32.99 -79.87 30.25
CA ILE A 65 33.21 -80.86 31.31
C ILE A 65 33.38 -80.13 32.63
N SER A 66 32.86 -80.73 33.71
CA SER A 66 33.04 -80.20 35.06
C SER A 66 34.54 -80.05 35.41
N PRO A 67 34.97 -78.92 35.99
CA PRO A 67 36.37 -78.68 36.36
C PRO A 67 36.91 -79.64 37.45
N LYS A 68 36.04 -80.46 38.06
CA LYS A 68 36.41 -81.48 39.05
C LYS A 68 37.22 -82.64 38.46
N TYR A 69 37.18 -82.84 37.15
CA TYR A 69 37.94 -83.90 36.48
C TYR A 69 39.30 -83.35 36.02
N GLN A 70 40.39 -83.85 36.59
CA GLN A 70 41.75 -83.47 36.20
C GLN A 70 42.17 -84.23 34.94
N ALA A 71 42.54 -83.49 33.89
CA ALA A 71 42.99 -84.03 32.58
C ALA A 71 42.07 -85.13 31.99
N PRO A 72 40.77 -84.82 31.74
CA PRO A 72 39.83 -85.80 31.22
C PRO A 72 40.20 -86.24 29.80
N ASN A 73 40.22 -87.56 29.55
CA ASN A 73 40.51 -88.10 28.22
C ASN A 73 39.62 -89.32 27.93
N PHE A 74 38.84 -89.22 26.85
CA PHE A 74 37.98 -90.27 26.31
C PHE A 74 37.81 -90.07 24.81
N LYS A 75 37.39 -91.14 24.12
CA LYS A 75 37.12 -91.18 22.68
C LYS A 75 35.79 -91.86 22.41
N ILE A 76 34.91 -91.18 21.69
CA ILE A 76 33.59 -91.68 21.30
C ILE A 76 33.58 -91.88 19.79
N LEU A 77 33.19 -93.07 19.33
CA LEU A 77 33.08 -93.38 17.91
C LEU A 77 31.64 -93.20 17.45
N LEU A 78 31.47 -92.52 16.32
CA LEU A 78 30.19 -92.20 15.70
C LEU A 78 29.99 -93.04 14.43
N ALA A 79 28.74 -93.13 13.96
CA ALA A 79 28.37 -93.95 12.81
C ALA A 79 28.96 -93.50 11.47
N ASP A 80 29.44 -92.27 11.37
CA ASP A 80 30.16 -91.71 10.23
C ASP A 80 31.69 -91.92 10.33
N ASN A 81 32.14 -92.79 11.24
CA ASN A 81 33.54 -93.01 11.63
C ASN A 81 34.26 -91.79 12.22
N SER A 82 33.56 -90.70 12.51
CA SER A 82 34.17 -89.57 13.23
C SER A 82 34.34 -89.90 14.72
N VAL A 83 35.39 -89.33 15.32
CA VAL A 83 35.74 -89.57 16.71
C VAL A 83 35.61 -88.26 17.49
N VAL A 84 34.77 -88.28 18.52
CA VAL A 84 34.66 -87.15 19.45
C VAL A 84 35.60 -87.37 20.62
N THR A 85 36.43 -86.38 20.89
CA THR A 85 37.33 -86.30 22.03
C THR A 85 36.95 -85.11 22.91
N HIS A 86 37.61 -84.98 24.07
CA HIS A 86 37.46 -83.80 24.92
C HIS A 86 37.69 -82.48 24.17
N SER A 87 38.67 -82.41 23.27
CA SER A 87 39.00 -81.20 22.51
C SER A 87 37.98 -80.87 21.40
N SER A 88 37.20 -81.83 20.94
CA SER A 88 36.21 -81.65 19.86
C SER A 88 34.77 -81.50 20.38
N LEU A 89 34.56 -81.30 21.69
CA LEU A 89 33.23 -81.11 22.27
C LEU A 89 32.54 -79.83 21.79
N ALA A 90 33.29 -78.73 21.66
CA ALA A 90 32.74 -77.43 21.24
C ALA A 90 32.19 -77.46 19.81
N THR A 91 32.80 -78.27 18.93
CA THR A 91 32.43 -78.40 17.52
C THR A 91 31.35 -79.45 17.28
N PHE A 92 30.86 -80.12 18.32
CA PHE A 92 29.75 -81.07 18.24
C PHE A 92 28.43 -80.31 18.00
N THR A 93 27.73 -80.64 16.91
CA THR A 93 26.55 -79.88 16.44
C THR A 93 25.23 -80.64 16.56
N HIS A 94 25.26 -81.93 16.83
CA HIS A 94 24.05 -82.74 16.87
C HIS A 94 23.33 -82.60 18.22
N PRO A 95 22.00 -82.51 18.24
CA PRO A 95 21.25 -82.39 19.48
C PRO A 95 21.33 -83.71 20.25
N ILE A 96 21.82 -83.65 21.49
CA ILE A 96 21.78 -84.71 22.47
C ILE A 96 21.12 -84.14 23.72
N TYR A 97 20.20 -84.90 24.31
CA TYR A 97 19.52 -84.52 25.55
C TYR A 97 19.80 -85.56 26.61
N VAL A 98 20.36 -85.14 27.74
CA VAL A 98 20.75 -86.03 28.83
C VAL A 98 20.03 -85.62 30.10
N TYR A 99 19.13 -86.49 30.55
CA TYR A 99 18.53 -86.37 31.86
C TYR A 99 19.38 -87.14 32.89
N ASN A 100 20.15 -86.42 33.69
CA ASN A 100 20.95 -86.99 34.77
C ASN A 100 20.91 -86.12 36.03
N SER A 101 21.64 -86.52 37.08
CA SER A 101 21.69 -85.78 38.35
C SER A 101 22.21 -84.34 38.21
N ASP A 102 23.04 -84.07 37.21
CA ASP A 102 23.59 -82.73 36.98
C ASP A 102 22.53 -81.84 36.31
N PHE A 103 21.78 -82.36 35.32
CA PHE A 103 20.62 -81.67 34.73
C PHE A 103 19.58 -81.27 35.77
N VAL A 104 19.22 -82.20 36.67
CA VAL A 104 18.23 -81.96 37.74
C VAL A 104 18.70 -80.83 38.67
N LYS A 105 19.97 -80.85 39.10
CA LYS A 105 20.53 -79.81 39.96
C LYS A 105 20.61 -78.44 39.29
N GLU A 106 20.90 -78.40 37.99
CA GLU A 106 21.04 -77.15 37.23
C GLU A 106 19.69 -76.49 36.94
N ASN A 107 18.68 -77.28 36.56
CA ASN A 107 17.44 -76.78 35.98
C ASN A 107 16.22 -76.90 36.91
N LEU A 108 16.27 -77.76 37.93
CA LEU A 108 15.15 -78.01 38.86
C LEU A 108 15.54 -77.60 40.30
N LYS A 109 16.01 -76.36 40.44
CA LYS A 109 16.54 -75.82 41.72
C LYS A 109 15.52 -75.87 42.86
N PHE A 110 14.22 -75.76 42.55
CA PHE A 110 13.12 -75.87 43.52
C PHE A 110 12.98 -77.25 44.19
N ILE A 111 13.62 -78.31 43.67
CA ILE A 111 13.62 -79.64 44.30
C ILE A 111 14.62 -79.72 45.47
N HIS A 112 15.53 -78.76 45.58
CA HIS A 112 16.64 -78.77 46.55
C HIS A 112 16.70 -77.54 47.45
N ASP A 113 15.77 -76.58 47.31
CA ASP A 113 15.76 -75.32 48.05
C ASP A 113 14.31 -74.88 48.34
N ASP A 114 13.85 -75.04 49.58
CA ASP A 114 12.45 -74.84 50.01
C ASP A 114 12.01 -73.35 49.98
N ASN A 115 12.91 -72.42 49.69
CA ASN A 115 12.67 -70.98 49.71
C ASN A 115 12.43 -70.34 48.32
N GLN A 116 12.42 -71.12 47.23
CA GLN A 116 12.18 -70.58 45.88
C GLN A 116 10.81 -71.02 45.34
N ASN A 117 9.92 -70.06 45.13
CA ASN A 117 8.59 -70.28 44.54
C ASN A 117 8.69 -70.78 43.10
N VAL A 118 7.71 -71.59 42.69
CA VAL A 118 7.58 -72.12 41.32
C VAL A 118 7.29 -70.98 40.35
N GLU A 119 8.33 -70.38 39.79
CA GLU A 119 8.16 -69.52 38.61
C GLU A 119 7.83 -70.39 37.41
N SER A 120 6.75 -70.04 36.70
CA SER A 120 6.28 -70.76 35.52
C SER A 120 7.40 -70.92 34.51
N PHE A 121 7.44 -72.07 33.84
CA PHE A 121 8.41 -72.50 32.82
C PHE A 121 8.80 -71.46 31.74
N SER A 122 8.07 -70.36 31.60
CA SER A 122 8.36 -69.22 30.70
C SER A 122 9.45 -68.26 31.19
N VAL A 123 9.72 -68.16 32.50
CA VAL A 123 10.62 -67.14 33.08
C VAL A 123 12.09 -67.62 33.14
N THR A 124 12.33 -68.92 33.17
CA THR A 124 13.68 -69.50 33.43
C THR A 124 14.48 -69.88 32.17
N LEU A 125 13.93 -69.69 30.97
CA LEU A 125 14.72 -69.70 29.72
C LEU A 125 15.40 -68.33 29.58
N GLY A 126 16.56 -68.21 30.22
CA GLY A 126 17.26 -66.94 30.48
C GLY A 126 17.74 -66.13 29.27
N GLY A 127 18.20 -64.91 29.57
CA GLY A 127 18.83 -63.97 28.65
C GLY A 127 17.93 -62.77 28.32
N ASP A 128 17.52 -62.68 27.06
CA ASP A 128 16.92 -61.49 26.45
C ASP A 128 15.50 -61.15 26.98
N ASN A 129 14.76 -62.13 27.48
CA ASN A 129 13.37 -61.92 27.89
C ASN A 129 13.21 -60.98 29.10
N GLN A 130 14.13 -61.02 30.07
CA GLN A 130 14.08 -60.11 31.22
C GLN A 130 14.38 -58.67 30.79
N GLN A 131 15.38 -58.47 29.91
CA GLN A 131 15.71 -57.14 29.37
C GLN A 131 14.54 -56.55 28.56
N ILE A 132 13.81 -57.39 27.82
CA ILE A 132 12.61 -56.99 27.10
C ILE A 132 11.49 -56.57 28.05
N LEU A 133 11.26 -57.32 29.14
CA LEU A 133 10.25 -56.97 30.15
C LEU A 133 10.58 -55.65 30.87
N ASP A 134 11.83 -55.46 31.26
CA ASP A 134 12.29 -54.21 31.88
C ASP A 134 12.10 -53.02 30.92
N ARG A 135 12.35 -53.22 29.62
CA ARG A 135 12.12 -52.18 28.61
C ARG A 135 10.64 -51.90 28.38
N ILE A 136 9.77 -52.93 28.40
CA ILE A 136 8.31 -52.75 28.31
C ILE A 136 7.82 -51.94 29.51
N GLN A 137 8.32 -52.21 30.72
CA GLN A 137 7.94 -51.45 31.90
C GLN A 137 8.35 -49.97 31.77
N GLN A 138 9.59 -49.68 31.38
CA GLN A 138 10.05 -48.30 31.14
C GLN A 138 9.19 -47.58 30.11
N LEU A 139 8.86 -48.24 28.99
CA LEU A 139 8.01 -47.64 27.95
C LEU A 139 6.59 -47.37 28.47
N ASN A 140 6.02 -48.24 29.30
CA ASN A 140 4.72 -48.02 29.92
C ASN A 140 4.73 -46.87 30.93
N GLU A 141 5.83 -46.70 31.69
CA GLU A 141 6.03 -45.56 32.58
C GLU A 141 6.18 -44.24 31.81
N GLU A 142 6.92 -44.25 30.68
CA GLU A 142 7.05 -43.10 29.77
C GLU A 142 5.70 -42.74 29.10
N LEU A 143 4.99 -43.73 28.55
CA LEU A 143 3.66 -43.54 27.96
C LEU A 143 2.67 -42.99 28.99
N GLY A 144 2.69 -43.53 30.20
CA GLY A 144 1.74 -43.22 31.26
C GLY A 144 0.35 -43.82 31.01
N SER A 145 -0.64 -43.35 31.76
CA SER A 145 -2.03 -43.79 31.62
C SER A 145 -2.80 -42.93 30.62
N GLU A 146 -3.64 -43.57 29.80
CA GLU A 146 -4.62 -42.91 28.91
C GLU A 146 -5.99 -42.72 29.58
N THR A 147 -6.16 -43.18 30.83
CA THR A 147 -7.44 -43.08 31.53
C THR A 147 -7.91 -41.63 31.64
N GLU A 148 -9.12 -41.38 31.15
CA GLU A 148 -9.73 -40.06 31.11
C GLU A 148 -9.75 -39.41 32.51
N ASN A 149 -9.17 -38.21 32.62
CA ASN A 149 -8.99 -37.43 33.87
C ASN A 149 -7.97 -37.98 34.88
N ALA A 150 -7.20 -38.99 34.49
CA ALA A 150 -6.06 -39.49 35.26
C ALA A 150 -4.85 -39.76 34.34
N GLU A 151 -4.71 -38.97 33.27
CA GLU A 151 -3.64 -39.16 32.30
C GLU A 151 -2.28 -38.82 32.93
N THR A 152 -1.26 -39.61 32.62
CA THR A 152 0.13 -39.40 33.10
C THR A 152 1.12 -39.51 31.94
N GLY A 153 2.40 -39.20 32.17
CA GLY A 153 3.46 -39.35 31.17
C GLY A 153 3.22 -38.57 29.86
N ILE A 154 3.41 -39.25 28.73
CA ILE A 154 3.21 -38.70 27.39
C ILE A 154 1.73 -38.36 27.14
N TYR A 155 0.78 -39.18 27.60
CA TYR A 155 -0.66 -38.90 27.40
C TYR A 155 -1.09 -37.58 28.05
N LEU A 156 -0.59 -37.28 29.26
CA LEU A 156 -0.83 -35.99 29.91
C LEU A 156 -0.22 -34.82 29.10
N SER A 157 0.99 -35.02 28.58
CA SER A 157 1.67 -34.01 27.75
C SER A 157 0.90 -33.70 26.47
N ILE A 158 0.35 -34.72 25.80
CA ILE A 158 -0.52 -34.56 24.62
C ILE A 158 -1.79 -33.80 24.98
N LYS A 159 -2.46 -34.18 26.08
CA LYS A 159 -3.67 -33.49 26.57
C LYS A 159 -3.41 -32.00 26.85
N ASN A 160 -2.32 -31.69 27.53
CA ASN A 160 -1.90 -30.32 27.83
C ASN A 160 -1.64 -29.53 26.54
N LYS A 161 -0.87 -30.09 25.59
CA LYS A 161 -0.59 -29.44 24.30
C LYS A 161 -1.85 -29.22 23.45
N LYS A 162 -2.79 -30.17 23.47
CA LYS A 162 -4.09 -30.03 22.79
C LYS A 162 -4.94 -28.91 23.42
N SER A 163 -4.91 -28.79 24.74
CA SER A 163 -5.56 -27.69 25.46
C SER A 163 -4.94 -26.33 25.12
N GLU A 164 -3.60 -26.23 25.15
CA GLU A 164 -2.85 -25.02 24.75
C GLU A 164 -3.19 -24.59 23.32
N LEU A 165 -3.22 -25.53 22.37
CA LEU A 165 -3.61 -25.28 20.99
C LEU A 165 -5.06 -24.78 20.89
N GLY A 166 -5.99 -25.39 21.65
CA GLY A 166 -7.38 -24.94 21.71
C GLY A 166 -7.51 -23.51 22.22
N ILE A 167 -6.80 -23.15 23.29
CA ILE A 167 -6.77 -21.79 23.84
C ILE A 167 -6.17 -20.81 22.82
N ALA A 168 -5.05 -21.16 22.19
CA ALA A 168 -4.42 -20.33 21.17
C ALA A 168 -5.34 -20.09 19.96
N GLN A 169 -6.05 -21.12 19.50
CA GLN A 169 -7.00 -21.00 18.39
C GLN A 169 -8.19 -20.12 18.76
N LEU A 170 -8.74 -20.26 19.98
CA LEU A 170 -9.82 -19.39 20.46
C LEU A 170 -9.36 -17.93 20.53
N ASN A 171 -8.16 -17.68 21.05
CA ASN A 171 -7.58 -16.33 21.12
C ASN A 171 -7.38 -15.73 19.73
N PHE A 172 -6.84 -16.50 18.78
CA PHE A 172 -6.70 -16.09 17.39
C PHE A 172 -8.06 -15.75 16.77
N ASN A 173 -9.04 -16.64 16.86
CA ASN A 173 -10.37 -16.44 16.29
C ASN A 173 -11.09 -15.22 16.91
N ASN A 174 -10.90 -14.97 18.21
CA ASN A 174 -11.46 -13.80 18.89
C ASN A 174 -10.81 -12.51 18.38
N LYS A 175 -9.47 -12.50 18.23
CA LYS A 175 -8.74 -11.34 17.70
C LYS A 175 -9.03 -11.07 16.23
N ASP A 176 -9.17 -12.11 15.41
CA ASP A 176 -9.58 -11.98 14.01
C ASP A 176 -10.99 -11.38 13.89
N LYS A 177 -11.96 -11.87 14.69
CA LYS A 177 -13.31 -11.28 14.74
C LYS A 177 -13.30 -9.82 15.18
N GLU A 178 -12.49 -9.48 16.19
CA GLU A 178 -12.32 -8.10 16.67
C GLU A 178 -11.81 -7.20 15.54
N LEU A 179 -10.77 -7.63 14.82
CA LEU A 179 -10.21 -6.92 13.66
C LEU A 179 -11.25 -6.75 12.54
N GLN A 180 -11.96 -7.82 12.15
CA GLN A 180 -12.99 -7.76 11.11
C GLN A 180 -14.11 -6.78 11.48
N ASN A 181 -14.52 -6.75 12.75
CA ASN A 181 -15.51 -5.80 13.24
C ASN A 181 -15.00 -4.35 13.20
N LEU A 182 -13.75 -4.10 13.60
CA LEU A 182 -13.13 -2.77 13.51
C LEU A 182 -13.09 -2.26 12.06
N LEU A 183 -12.62 -3.09 11.12
CA LEU A 183 -12.58 -2.75 9.70
C LEU A 183 -13.97 -2.51 9.13
N LYS A 184 -14.95 -3.36 9.46
CA LYS A 184 -16.34 -3.24 9.01
C LYS A 184 -16.98 -1.94 9.53
N ASN A 185 -16.76 -1.62 10.80
CA ASN A 185 -17.27 -0.40 11.43
C ASN A 185 -16.62 0.85 10.83
N LYS A 186 -15.30 0.83 10.59
CA LYS A 186 -14.59 1.95 9.95
C LYS A 186 -15.06 2.19 8.51
N ALA A 187 -15.26 1.14 7.73
CA ALA A 187 -15.71 1.25 6.35
C ALA A 187 -17.19 1.66 6.25
N SER A 188 -18.07 0.99 7.00
CA SER A 188 -19.52 1.01 6.76
C SER A 188 -20.39 1.10 8.03
N GLY A 189 -19.80 1.36 9.20
CA GLY A 189 -20.53 1.55 10.45
C GLY A 189 -21.51 2.74 10.43
N GLN A 190 -22.25 2.90 11.52
CA GLN A 190 -23.28 3.94 11.64
C GLN A 190 -22.66 5.33 11.80
N GLU A 191 -21.88 5.57 12.86
CA GLU A 191 -21.35 6.89 13.18
C GLU A 191 -19.87 7.00 12.82
N GLY A 192 -19.48 8.08 12.13
CA GLY A 192 -18.08 8.38 11.81
C GLY A 192 -17.40 7.39 10.86
N SER A 193 -18.15 6.58 10.11
CA SER A 193 -17.60 5.68 9.10
C SER A 193 -17.33 6.42 7.79
N ILE A 194 -16.42 5.88 6.98
CA ILE A 194 -16.08 6.47 5.67
C ILE A 194 -17.35 6.59 4.80
N ARG A 195 -18.21 5.58 4.82
CA ARG A 195 -19.48 5.57 4.08
C ARG A 195 -20.42 6.69 4.50
N THR A 196 -20.58 6.96 5.80
CA THR A 196 -21.47 8.04 6.23
C THR A 196 -20.89 9.43 5.96
N GLN A 197 -19.56 9.53 5.91
CA GLN A 197 -18.82 10.73 5.53
C GLN A 197 -18.52 10.83 4.01
N HIS A 198 -19.39 10.26 3.16
CA HIS A 198 -19.23 10.27 1.70
C HIS A 198 -19.09 11.68 1.08
N ASN A 199 -19.61 12.72 1.74
CA ASN A 199 -19.38 14.11 1.31
C ASN A 199 -17.90 14.50 1.38
N LYS A 200 -17.15 13.99 2.38
CA LYS A 200 -15.74 14.27 2.61
C LYS A 200 -14.80 13.27 1.93
N PHE A 201 -15.14 11.98 1.97
CA PHE A 201 -14.25 10.91 1.48
C PHE A 201 -14.67 10.33 0.12
N GLY A 202 -15.79 10.79 -0.43
CA GLY A 202 -16.36 10.21 -1.63
C GLY A 202 -17.00 8.84 -1.37
N ASP A 203 -17.77 8.38 -2.36
CA ASP A 203 -18.36 7.03 -2.41
C ASP A 203 -19.38 6.70 -1.31
N SER A 204 -20.67 6.91 -1.61
CA SER A 204 -21.79 6.54 -0.73
C SER A 204 -21.95 5.01 -0.56
N ASN A 205 -21.32 4.20 -1.41
CA ASN A 205 -21.37 2.74 -1.40
C ASN A 205 -20.04 2.15 -0.92
N TYR A 206 -19.33 2.85 -0.03
CA TYR A 206 -18.07 2.41 0.54
C TYR A 206 -18.25 1.15 1.42
N ASN A 207 -17.34 0.19 1.32
CA ASN A 207 -17.44 -1.11 1.98
C ASN A 207 -16.07 -1.66 2.42
N ILE A 208 -16.07 -2.74 3.21
CA ILE A 208 -14.86 -3.34 3.75
C ILE A 208 -13.88 -3.80 2.66
N THR A 209 -14.38 -4.33 1.53
CA THR A 209 -13.53 -4.79 0.43
C THR A 209 -12.74 -3.64 -0.21
N LYS A 210 -13.34 -2.44 -0.32
CA LYS A 210 -12.63 -1.23 -0.77
C LYS A 210 -11.59 -0.79 0.25
N LEU A 211 -11.96 -0.77 1.54
CA LEU A 211 -11.03 -0.45 2.62
C LEU A 211 -9.81 -1.36 2.61
N THR A 212 -9.97 -2.68 2.49
CA THR A 212 -8.84 -3.62 2.45
C THR A 212 -7.88 -3.33 1.30
N ARG A 213 -8.39 -3.03 0.09
CA ARG A 213 -7.54 -2.67 -1.06
C ARG A 213 -6.82 -1.33 -0.88
N GLU A 214 -7.48 -0.36 -0.25
CA GLU A 214 -6.88 0.94 0.03
C GLU A 214 -5.83 0.85 1.14
N ILE A 215 -6.05 0.01 2.17
CA ILE A 215 -5.03 -0.32 3.19
C ILE A 215 -3.78 -0.88 2.52
N GLU A 216 -3.91 -1.84 1.60
CA GLU A 216 -2.76 -2.37 0.84
C GLU A 216 -2.00 -1.29 0.06
N SER A 217 -2.69 -0.23 -0.38
CA SER A 217 -2.08 0.88 -1.10
C SER A 217 -1.36 1.85 -0.15
N VAL A 218 -1.96 2.13 1.00
CA VAL A 218 -1.44 3.03 2.04
C VAL A 218 -0.26 2.41 2.80
N CYS A 219 -0.22 1.09 2.97
CA CYS A 219 0.90 0.38 3.61
C CYS A 219 2.15 0.28 2.72
N LYS A 220 2.11 0.72 1.45
CA LYS A 220 3.29 0.71 0.58
C LYS A 220 4.28 1.78 1.03
N PRO A 221 5.61 1.54 0.97
CA PRO A 221 6.63 2.51 1.36
C PRO A 221 6.61 3.84 0.59
N ILE A 222 5.92 3.85 -0.56
CA ILE A 222 5.80 5.00 -1.46
C ILE A 222 4.72 5.98 -0.98
N TYR A 223 3.77 5.53 -0.15
CA TYR A 223 2.71 6.38 0.35
C TYR A 223 3.25 7.46 1.29
N GLN A 224 2.82 8.70 1.09
CA GLN A 224 3.15 9.84 1.94
C GLN A 224 1.86 10.40 2.53
N PRO A 225 1.76 10.60 3.86
CA PRO A 225 0.60 11.22 4.48
C PRO A 225 0.47 12.69 4.06
N LEU A 226 -0.75 13.22 4.10
CA LEU A 226 -0.99 14.62 3.75
C LEU A 226 -0.45 15.54 4.85
N THR A 227 0.06 16.70 4.45
CA THR A 227 0.38 17.79 5.37
C THR A 227 -0.89 18.50 5.84
N GLU A 228 -0.85 19.20 6.97
CA GLU A 228 -2.01 19.96 7.46
C GLU A 228 -2.49 21.01 6.45
N ASP A 229 -1.56 21.68 5.75
CA ASP A 229 -1.88 22.67 4.72
C ASP A 229 -2.61 22.06 3.51
N THR A 230 -2.16 20.90 3.04
CA THR A 230 -2.81 20.20 1.91
C THR A 230 -4.18 19.70 2.30
N LYS A 231 -4.33 19.15 3.51
CA LYS A 231 -5.62 18.73 4.07
C LYS A 231 -6.61 19.89 4.15
N ALA A 232 -6.18 21.04 4.66
CA ALA A 232 -7.00 22.24 4.74
C ALA A 232 -7.39 22.78 3.35
N SER A 233 -6.48 22.69 2.36
CA SER A 233 -6.76 23.06 0.97
C SER A 233 -7.84 22.15 0.36
N HIS A 234 -7.70 20.84 0.53
CA HIS A 234 -8.66 19.85 0.04
C HIS A 234 -10.03 20.01 0.70
N ASP A 235 -10.07 20.23 2.02
CA ASP A 235 -11.31 20.49 2.76
C ASP A 235 -12.04 21.77 2.25
N LYS A 236 -11.30 22.80 1.82
CA LYS A 236 -11.90 23.98 1.16
C LYS A 236 -12.40 23.65 -0.25
N LEU A 237 -11.63 22.90 -1.03
CA LEU A 237 -11.96 22.53 -2.40
C LEU A 237 -13.24 21.68 -2.50
N ILE A 238 -13.44 20.72 -1.59
CA ILE A 238 -14.65 19.88 -1.58
C ILE A 238 -15.92 20.67 -1.26
N LEU A 239 -15.81 21.81 -0.58
CA LEU A 239 -16.92 22.72 -0.27
C LEU A 239 -17.15 23.78 -1.36
N GLN A 240 -16.23 23.90 -2.32
CA GLN A 240 -16.31 24.89 -3.37
C GLN A 240 -17.50 24.60 -4.30
N ILE A 241 -18.37 25.60 -4.46
CA ILE A 241 -19.54 25.51 -5.32
C ILE A 241 -19.14 25.94 -6.73
N LYS A 242 -19.69 25.25 -7.73
CA LYS A 242 -19.54 25.65 -9.13
C LYS A 242 -20.09 27.06 -9.32
N MET A 243 -19.30 27.95 -9.91
CA MET A 243 -19.72 29.30 -10.29
C MET A 243 -19.99 29.37 -11.79
N ASP A 244 -20.88 30.27 -12.19
CA ASP A 244 -21.11 30.57 -13.59
C ASP A 244 -19.89 31.27 -14.23
N ASP A 245 -19.82 31.23 -15.56
CA ASP A 245 -18.74 31.89 -16.29
C ASP A 245 -18.82 33.41 -16.10
N PRO A 246 -17.70 34.08 -15.74
CA PRO A 246 -17.70 35.52 -15.61
C PRO A 246 -18.08 36.21 -16.94
N PRO A 247 -18.71 37.40 -16.90
CA PRO A 247 -19.04 38.17 -18.09
C PRO A 247 -17.83 38.36 -19.01
N ALA A 248 -18.08 38.41 -20.32
CA ALA A 248 -17.03 38.71 -21.29
C ALA A 248 -16.51 40.15 -21.10
N ILE A 249 -15.19 40.31 -21.18
CA ILE A 249 -14.56 41.63 -21.07
C ILE A 249 -14.76 42.37 -22.39
N PRO A 250 -15.29 43.61 -22.39
CA PRO A 250 -15.56 44.35 -23.62
C PRO A 250 -14.28 44.55 -24.43
N GLN A 251 -14.44 44.52 -25.75
CA GLN A 251 -13.39 44.87 -26.70
C GLN A 251 -13.79 46.16 -27.38
N PHE A 252 -12.86 47.11 -27.42
CA PHE A 252 -13.00 48.34 -28.16
C PHE A 252 -11.78 48.52 -29.03
N ASP A 253 -11.97 49.21 -30.15
CA ASP A 253 -10.90 49.59 -31.07
C ASP A 253 -10.97 51.11 -31.26
N ILE A 254 -9.94 51.79 -30.77
CA ILE A 254 -9.82 53.23 -30.81
C ILE A 254 -8.44 53.56 -31.38
N ASP A 255 -8.42 54.02 -32.62
CA ASP A 255 -7.24 54.61 -33.22
C ASP A 255 -7.05 56.05 -32.71
N PHE A 256 -6.42 56.16 -31.54
CA PHE A 256 -6.20 57.45 -30.90
C PHE A 256 -5.20 58.32 -31.66
N GLU A 257 -4.25 57.74 -32.39
CA GLU A 257 -3.30 58.49 -33.21
C GLU A 257 -4.01 59.20 -34.37
N SER A 258 -4.93 58.50 -35.04
CA SER A 258 -5.77 59.12 -36.09
C SER A 258 -6.68 60.21 -35.52
N LEU A 259 -7.21 60.03 -34.30
CA LEU A 259 -7.99 61.08 -33.63
C LEU A 259 -7.12 62.32 -33.33
N ILE A 260 -5.91 62.13 -32.81
CA ILE A 260 -4.95 63.23 -32.59
C ILE A 260 -4.64 63.96 -33.90
N LYS A 261 -4.36 63.23 -34.99
CA LYS A 261 -4.08 63.82 -36.31
C LYS A 261 -5.28 64.64 -36.82
N ALA A 262 -6.50 64.11 -36.70
CA ALA A 262 -7.71 64.80 -37.10
C ALA A 262 -7.95 66.08 -36.27
N VAL A 263 -7.70 66.04 -34.96
CA VAL A 263 -7.76 67.22 -34.08
C VAL A 263 -6.69 68.24 -34.49
N ALA A 264 -5.45 67.82 -34.69
CA ALA A 264 -4.35 68.70 -35.11
C ALA A 264 -4.69 69.45 -36.42
N GLU A 265 -5.27 68.75 -37.39
CA GLU A 265 -5.70 69.33 -38.65
C GLU A 265 -6.76 70.43 -38.43
N ILE A 266 -7.76 70.17 -37.58
CA ILE A 266 -8.79 71.17 -37.21
C ILE A 266 -8.15 72.38 -36.53
N LEU A 267 -7.23 72.18 -35.59
CA LEU A 267 -6.58 73.26 -34.84
C LEU A 267 -5.70 74.14 -35.74
N SER A 268 -5.05 73.53 -36.74
CA SER A 268 -4.20 74.21 -37.73
C SER A 268 -4.98 74.96 -38.81
N SER A 269 -6.25 74.62 -39.04
CA SER A 269 -7.06 75.27 -40.07
C SER A 269 -7.29 76.75 -39.75
N GLN A 270 -7.20 77.61 -40.78
CA GLN A 270 -7.39 79.05 -40.63
C GLN A 270 -8.43 79.53 -41.66
N VAL A 271 -9.41 80.28 -41.19
CA VAL A 271 -10.37 80.95 -42.08
C VAL A 271 -9.69 82.16 -42.71
N GLY A 272 -9.94 82.41 -44.00
CA GLY A 272 -9.40 83.58 -44.70
C GLY A 272 -9.66 84.90 -43.96
N GLN A 273 -8.65 85.76 -43.86
CA GLN A 273 -8.73 87.05 -43.15
C GLN A 273 -9.32 88.18 -44.00
N SER A 274 -9.49 87.97 -45.30
CA SER A 274 -10.10 88.97 -46.19
C SER A 274 -11.53 89.27 -45.74
N ASN A 275 -11.85 90.56 -45.59
CA ASN A 275 -13.18 91.05 -45.21
C ASN A 275 -13.65 90.62 -43.79
N LYS A 276 -12.73 90.35 -42.87
CA LYS A 276 -13.05 90.08 -41.46
C LYS A 276 -12.98 91.37 -40.62
N ILE A 277 -13.87 91.48 -39.62
CA ILE A 277 -13.91 92.62 -38.70
C ILE A 277 -12.89 92.40 -37.57
N ASP A 278 -11.82 93.19 -37.54
CA ASP A 278 -10.69 93.04 -36.60
C ASP A 278 -11.09 92.96 -35.12
N GLU A 279 -12.07 93.77 -34.71
CA GLU A 279 -12.56 93.78 -33.33
C GLU A 279 -13.19 92.43 -32.95
N LEU A 280 -13.92 91.81 -33.87
CA LEU A 280 -14.54 90.50 -33.69
C LEU A 280 -13.52 89.36 -33.82
N VAL A 281 -12.43 89.55 -34.56
CA VAL A 281 -11.32 88.59 -34.63
C VAL A 281 -10.55 88.55 -33.31
N LYS A 282 -10.34 89.72 -32.68
CA LYS A 282 -9.57 89.86 -31.44
C LYS A 282 -10.38 89.51 -30.18
N ASN A 283 -11.70 89.60 -30.23
CA ASN A 283 -12.58 89.35 -29.09
C ASN A 283 -13.61 88.27 -29.41
N GLY A 284 -13.31 87.02 -29.02
CA GLY A 284 -14.18 85.86 -29.25
C GLY A 284 -15.55 85.95 -28.56
N LEU A 285 -15.63 86.58 -27.37
CA LEU A 285 -16.91 86.79 -26.69
C LEU A 285 -17.81 87.76 -27.46
N LEU A 286 -17.22 88.86 -27.95
CA LEU A 286 -17.93 89.82 -28.79
C LEU A 286 -18.32 89.19 -30.13
N ASN A 287 -17.44 88.38 -30.73
CA ASN A 287 -17.71 87.63 -31.95
C ASN A 287 -18.98 86.79 -31.83
N LYS A 288 -19.06 86.00 -30.76
CA LYS A 288 -20.21 85.15 -30.45
C LYS A 288 -21.49 85.95 -30.24
N TRP A 289 -21.43 87.03 -29.47
CA TRP A 289 -22.58 87.91 -29.25
C TRP A 289 -23.10 88.53 -30.56
N VAL A 290 -22.20 88.97 -31.44
CA VAL A 290 -22.57 89.52 -32.75
C VAL A 290 -23.13 88.45 -33.68
N GLU A 291 -22.61 87.22 -33.64
CA GLU A 291 -23.14 86.09 -34.42
C GLU A 291 -24.57 85.72 -34.02
N ASP A 292 -24.79 85.53 -32.72
CA ASP A 292 -26.10 85.24 -32.14
C ASP A 292 -27.07 86.39 -32.46
N GLY A 293 -26.61 87.63 -32.31
CA GLY A 293 -27.34 88.83 -32.70
C GLY A 293 -27.72 88.84 -34.18
N LEU A 294 -26.79 88.52 -35.08
CA LEU A 294 -27.02 88.53 -36.54
C LEU A 294 -28.15 87.56 -36.93
N ALA A 295 -28.27 86.41 -36.27
CA ALA A 295 -29.34 85.45 -36.53
C ALA A 295 -30.74 86.06 -36.32
N HIS A 296 -30.89 86.99 -35.36
CA HIS A 296 -32.14 87.71 -35.08
C HIS A 296 -32.42 88.89 -36.03
N HIS A 297 -31.48 89.25 -36.90
CA HIS A 297 -31.59 90.37 -37.85
C HIS A 297 -31.66 89.93 -39.31
N LYS A 298 -31.90 88.64 -39.59
CA LYS A 298 -32.00 88.11 -40.97
C LYS A 298 -33.09 88.78 -41.81
N GLU A 299 -34.21 89.15 -41.17
CA GLU A 299 -35.40 89.73 -41.81
C GLU A 299 -35.70 91.16 -41.33
N ARG A 300 -34.77 91.79 -40.60
CA ARG A 300 -34.96 93.14 -40.01
C ARG A 300 -33.97 94.13 -40.61
N THR A 301 -34.44 95.35 -40.86
CA THR A 301 -33.59 96.50 -41.24
C THR A 301 -33.29 97.41 -40.05
N THR A 302 -33.93 97.17 -38.90
CA THR A 302 -33.72 97.89 -37.64
C THR A 302 -33.12 96.98 -36.57
N CYS A 303 -32.28 97.56 -35.71
CA CYS A 303 -31.61 96.87 -34.61
C CYS A 303 -32.61 96.50 -33.51
N ALA A 304 -32.67 95.22 -33.15
CA ALA A 304 -33.53 94.71 -32.09
C ALA A 304 -33.19 95.26 -30.69
N PHE A 305 -31.96 95.78 -30.50
CA PHE A 305 -31.51 96.31 -29.22
C PHE A 305 -31.80 97.80 -29.07
N CYS A 306 -31.37 98.63 -30.04
CA CYS A 306 -31.49 100.09 -29.96
C CYS A 306 -32.56 100.68 -30.89
N SER A 307 -33.29 99.87 -31.66
CA SER A 307 -34.33 100.27 -32.61
C SER A 307 -33.89 101.18 -33.78
N ASN A 308 -32.60 101.48 -33.92
CA ASN A 308 -32.06 102.25 -35.03
C ASN A 308 -31.94 101.44 -36.32
N THR A 309 -32.02 102.08 -37.48
CA THR A 309 -31.77 101.46 -38.79
C THR A 309 -30.32 100.99 -38.89
N ILE A 310 -30.10 99.74 -39.33
CA ILE A 310 -28.77 99.18 -39.58
C ILE A 310 -28.39 99.44 -41.05
N PRO A 311 -27.25 100.09 -41.34
CA PRO A 311 -26.80 100.29 -42.71
C PRO A 311 -26.59 98.95 -43.45
N SER A 312 -26.96 98.90 -44.73
CA SER A 312 -26.78 97.71 -45.58
C SER A 312 -25.33 97.25 -45.64
N GLU A 313 -24.39 98.20 -45.73
CA GLU A 313 -22.94 97.94 -45.73
C GLU A 313 -22.47 97.23 -44.45
N ARG A 314 -23.07 97.56 -43.28
CA ARG A 314 -22.74 96.89 -42.02
C ARG A 314 -23.28 95.46 -41.97
N LEU A 315 -24.49 95.22 -42.48
CA LEU A 315 -25.05 93.87 -42.59
C LEU A 315 -24.24 93.01 -43.57
N GLU A 316 -23.77 93.60 -44.66
CA GLU A 316 -22.91 92.93 -45.63
C GLU A 316 -21.54 92.57 -45.03
N ALA A 317 -20.89 93.51 -44.33
CA ALA A 317 -19.63 93.25 -43.61
C ALA A 317 -19.78 92.13 -42.56
N LEU A 318 -20.92 92.07 -41.86
CA LEU A 318 -21.23 90.99 -40.92
C LEU A 318 -21.45 89.65 -41.63
N ARG A 319 -22.13 89.62 -42.78
CA ARG A 319 -22.31 88.40 -43.59
C ARG A 319 -20.98 87.89 -44.16
N GLN A 320 -20.09 88.78 -44.58
CA GLN A 320 -18.74 88.42 -45.03
C GLN A 320 -17.85 87.93 -43.87
N HIS A 321 -18.06 88.49 -42.66
CA HIS A 321 -17.37 88.01 -41.46
C HIS A 321 -17.80 86.59 -41.06
N PHE A 322 -19.10 86.28 -41.08
CA PHE A 322 -19.67 84.95 -40.82
C PHE A 322 -19.95 84.16 -42.10
N ASP A 323 -18.92 84.03 -42.95
CA ASP A 323 -19.00 83.30 -44.21
C ASP A 323 -19.15 81.78 -44.03
N GLU A 324 -19.39 81.10 -45.15
CA GLU A 324 -19.56 79.64 -45.21
C GLU A 324 -18.35 78.89 -44.65
N GLU A 325 -17.14 79.41 -44.84
CA GLU A 325 -15.89 78.81 -44.35
C GLU A 325 -15.80 78.85 -42.81
N SER A 326 -16.18 79.97 -42.19
CA SER A 326 -16.27 80.08 -40.72
C SER A 326 -17.29 79.09 -40.15
N GLN A 327 -18.44 78.93 -40.81
CA GLN A 327 -19.49 78.01 -40.38
C GLN A 327 -19.08 76.54 -40.57
N LYS A 328 -18.41 76.20 -41.67
CA LYS A 328 -17.85 74.85 -41.91
C LYS A 328 -16.86 74.46 -40.83
N LEU A 329 -15.96 75.37 -40.44
CA LEU A 329 -14.99 75.09 -39.38
C LEU A 329 -15.67 74.87 -38.02
N LYS A 330 -16.65 75.70 -37.64
CA LYS A 330 -17.44 75.49 -36.41
C LYS A 330 -18.17 74.14 -36.41
N SER A 331 -18.76 73.75 -37.54
CA SER A 331 -19.40 72.44 -37.69
C SER A 331 -18.40 71.29 -37.55
N ARG A 332 -17.20 71.43 -38.16
CA ARG A 332 -16.12 70.44 -38.08
C ARG A 332 -15.62 70.28 -36.64
N ILE A 333 -15.43 71.37 -35.91
CA ILE A 333 -15.06 71.37 -34.48
C ILE A 333 -16.12 70.63 -33.66
N LYS A 334 -17.40 70.98 -33.82
CA LYS A 334 -18.51 70.35 -33.08
C LYS A 334 -18.55 68.83 -33.31
N LYS A 335 -18.46 68.40 -34.57
CA LYS A 335 -18.41 66.97 -34.93
C LYS A 335 -17.18 66.28 -34.36
N GLY A 336 -16.05 66.97 -34.29
CA GLY A 336 -14.83 66.48 -33.65
C GLY A 336 -15.03 66.21 -32.15
N ILE A 337 -15.65 67.15 -31.42
CA ILE A 337 -15.98 66.98 -30.00
C ILE A 337 -16.95 65.81 -29.81
N GLU A 338 -18.05 65.76 -30.57
CA GLU A 338 -19.03 64.66 -30.51
C GLU A 338 -18.38 63.29 -30.77
N LEU A 339 -17.44 63.21 -31.73
CA LEU A 339 -16.69 61.99 -31.99
C LEU A 339 -15.79 61.60 -30.80
N LEU A 340 -15.05 62.54 -30.23
CA LEU A 340 -14.19 62.29 -29.07
C LEU A 340 -14.99 61.83 -27.85
N ASP A 341 -16.13 62.48 -27.56
CA ASP A 341 -17.03 62.07 -26.48
C ASP A 341 -17.59 60.66 -26.70
N SER A 342 -17.99 60.33 -27.93
CA SER A 342 -18.49 59.00 -28.25
C SER A 342 -17.43 57.92 -28.01
N LYS A 343 -16.18 58.17 -28.41
CA LYS A 343 -15.06 57.24 -28.22
C LYS A 343 -14.64 57.14 -26.75
N LYS A 344 -14.60 58.27 -26.04
CA LYS A 344 -14.37 58.33 -24.60
C LYS A 344 -15.40 57.50 -23.83
N SER A 345 -16.66 57.52 -24.24
CA SER A 345 -17.73 56.75 -23.58
C SER A 345 -17.50 55.23 -23.58
N LEU A 346 -16.76 54.70 -24.56
CA LEU A 346 -16.41 53.28 -24.65
C LEU A 346 -15.44 52.82 -23.54
N LEU A 347 -14.76 53.76 -22.88
CA LEU A 347 -13.80 53.50 -21.80
C LEU A 347 -14.46 53.27 -20.44
N LYS A 348 -15.80 53.30 -20.36
CA LYS A 348 -16.55 52.99 -19.12
C LYS A 348 -16.61 51.49 -18.87
N ILE A 349 -15.50 50.91 -18.45
CA ILE A 349 -15.35 49.47 -18.22
C ILE A 349 -15.39 49.18 -16.73
N ASN A 350 -16.28 48.27 -16.32
CA ASN A 350 -16.35 47.78 -14.95
C ASN A 350 -16.15 46.27 -14.92
N VAL A 351 -15.29 45.81 -14.04
CA VAL A 351 -15.05 44.39 -13.77
C VAL A 351 -15.51 44.11 -12.35
N ASP A 352 -16.55 43.29 -12.23
CA ASP A 352 -17.06 42.81 -10.95
C ASP A 352 -16.36 41.51 -10.57
N ILE A 353 -15.59 41.56 -9.49
CA ILE A 353 -14.78 40.45 -9.00
C ILE A 353 -15.62 39.34 -8.38
N ASN A 354 -16.87 39.61 -8.01
CA ASN A 354 -17.74 38.65 -7.34
C ASN A 354 -18.16 37.49 -8.26
N TYR A 355 -18.00 37.64 -9.57
CA TYR A 355 -18.17 36.56 -10.53
C TYR A 355 -17.02 35.55 -10.52
N PHE A 356 -15.93 35.81 -9.80
CA PHE A 356 -14.74 34.96 -9.78
C PHE A 356 -14.57 34.29 -8.42
N TYR A 357 -13.94 33.11 -8.42
CA TYR A 357 -13.48 32.46 -7.19
C TYR A 357 -12.57 33.35 -6.34
N ASN A 358 -12.70 33.23 -5.02
CA ASN A 358 -11.94 34.01 -4.03
C ASN A 358 -10.42 33.94 -4.22
N SER A 359 -9.90 32.84 -4.77
CA SER A 359 -8.47 32.68 -5.07
C SER A 359 -7.95 33.73 -6.06
N PHE A 360 -8.80 34.26 -6.94
CA PHE A 360 -8.43 35.28 -7.91
C PHE A 360 -8.67 36.72 -7.43
N HIS A 361 -9.34 36.93 -6.28
CA HIS A 361 -9.75 38.26 -5.83
C HIS A 361 -8.58 39.19 -5.54
N ALA A 362 -7.51 38.69 -4.92
CA ALA A 362 -6.33 39.50 -4.59
C ALA A 362 -5.65 40.04 -5.87
N GLU A 363 -5.44 39.17 -6.85
CA GLU A 363 -4.84 39.53 -8.14
C GLU A 363 -5.77 40.45 -8.96
N LEU A 364 -7.06 40.12 -9.04
CA LEU A 364 -8.05 40.93 -9.75
C LEU A 364 -8.23 42.32 -9.14
N ASN A 365 -8.20 42.47 -7.82
CA ASN A 365 -8.29 43.78 -7.18
C ASN A 365 -7.11 44.68 -7.53
N ARG A 366 -5.89 44.11 -7.56
CA ARG A 366 -4.70 44.84 -7.99
C ARG A 366 -4.83 45.30 -9.45
N ILE A 367 -5.15 44.37 -10.35
CA ILE A 367 -5.29 44.66 -11.79
C ILE A 367 -6.45 45.64 -12.05
N LYS A 368 -7.55 45.54 -11.30
CA LYS A 368 -8.68 46.47 -11.38
C LYS A 368 -8.29 47.89 -10.96
N GLY A 369 -7.47 48.03 -9.91
CA GLY A 369 -6.92 49.33 -9.51
C GLY A 369 -6.02 49.94 -10.58
N GLU A 370 -5.14 49.13 -11.17
CA GLU A 370 -4.28 49.54 -12.30
C GLU A 370 -5.12 49.96 -13.52
N LEU A 371 -6.15 49.18 -13.88
CA LEU A 371 -7.06 49.51 -14.96
C LEU A 371 -7.80 50.82 -14.72
N ALA A 372 -8.32 51.05 -13.52
CA ALA A 372 -9.07 52.27 -13.19
C ALA A 372 -8.19 53.53 -13.36
N ASN A 373 -6.94 53.48 -12.89
CA ASN A 373 -5.98 54.57 -13.07
C ASN A 373 -5.68 54.82 -14.55
N LEU A 374 -5.40 53.77 -15.33
CA LEU A 374 -5.13 53.90 -16.76
C LEU A 374 -6.33 54.47 -17.54
N LEU A 375 -7.55 54.06 -17.20
CA LEU A 375 -8.77 54.59 -17.80
C LEU A 375 -8.94 56.08 -17.48
N GLU A 376 -8.69 56.51 -16.24
CA GLU A 376 -8.73 57.92 -15.84
C GLU A 376 -7.67 58.75 -16.58
N MET A 377 -6.44 58.24 -16.69
CA MET A 377 -5.37 58.89 -17.45
C MET A 377 -5.74 59.05 -18.93
N GLN A 378 -6.31 58.02 -19.55
CA GLN A 378 -6.76 58.10 -20.95
C GLN A 378 -7.96 59.03 -21.11
N GLU A 379 -8.90 59.05 -20.16
CA GLU A 379 -10.01 59.99 -20.15
C GLU A 379 -9.51 61.45 -20.10
N ASN A 380 -8.47 61.72 -19.30
CA ASN A 380 -7.84 63.04 -19.26
C ASN A 380 -7.15 63.40 -20.58
N SER A 381 -6.55 62.43 -21.29
CA SER A 381 -6.03 62.63 -22.65
C SER A 381 -7.14 63.02 -23.63
N PHE A 382 -8.32 62.41 -23.57
CA PHE A 382 -9.48 62.81 -24.36
C PHE A 382 -9.99 64.22 -23.99
N ASN A 383 -10.12 64.50 -22.69
CA ASN A 383 -10.55 65.82 -22.21
C ASN A 383 -9.61 66.93 -22.68
N THR A 384 -8.30 66.65 -22.73
CA THR A 384 -7.30 67.61 -23.26
C THR A 384 -7.59 67.95 -24.72
N LEU A 385 -7.87 66.95 -25.57
CA LEU A 385 -8.23 67.19 -26.98
C LEU A 385 -9.54 67.98 -27.12
N ILE A 386 -10.54 67.65 -26.31
CA ILE A 386 -11.84 68.35 -26.30
C ILE A 386 -11.63 69.82 -25.91
N LEU A 387 -10.88 70.09 -24.84
CA LEU A 387 -10.57 71.46 -24.40
C LEU A 387 -9.82 72.26 -25.48
N CYS A 388 -8.90 71.64 -26.23
CA CYS A 388 -8.25 72.31 -27.35
C CYS A 388 -9.21 72.66 -28.48
N LEU A 389 -10.16 71.77 -28.80
CA LEU A 389 -11.20 72.04 -29.80
C LEU A 389 -12.17 73.13 -29.32
N GLU A 390 -12.50 73.16 -28.03
CA GLU A 390 -13.29 74.24 -27.43
C GLU A 390 -12.56 75.58 -27.46
N ASP A 391 -11.26 75.62 -27.12
CA ASP A 391 -10.45 76.85 -27.24
C ASP A 391 -10.37 77.33 -28.70
N LYS A 392 -10.26 76.39 -29.65
CA LYS A 392 -10.30 76.71 -31.09
C LYS A 392 -11.64 77.26 -31.54
N LYS A 393 -12.75 76.82 -30.93
CA LYS A 393 -14.08 77.36 -31.20
C LYS A 393 -14.17 78.84 -30.82
N ASP A 394 -13.56 79.23 -29.70
CA ASP A 394 -13.53 80.60 -29.22
C ASP A 394 -12.49 81.47 -29.97
N LYS A 395 -11.44 80.84 -30.52
CA LYS A 395 -10.36 81.49 -31.29
C LYS A 395 -10.34 81.04 -32.75
N LEU A 396 -11.50 81.05 -33.41
CA LEU A 396 -11.71 80.47 -34.75
C LEU A 396 -10.69 80.91 -35.83
N PHE A 397 -10.23 82.15 -35.75
CA PHE A 397 -9.35 82.78 -36.74
C PHE A 397 -7.85 82.60 -36.46
N ASN A 398 -7.51 82.04 -35.29
CA ASN A 398 -6.12 81.87 -34.85
C ASN A 398 -5.72 80.39 -34.90
N VAL A 399 -4.45 80.12 -35.18
CA VAL A 399 -3.89 78.78 -34.97
C VAL A 399 -3.77 78.53 -33.47
N VAL A 400 -4.22 77.36 -33.01
CA VAL A 400 -4.09 76.93 -31.62
C VAL A 400 -3.01 75.85 -31.56
N ASN A 401 -1.89 76.18 -30.92
CA ASN A 401 -0.85 75.20 -30.64
C ASN A 401 -1.30 74.33 -29.46
N PHE A 402 -1.12 73.01 -29.56
CA PHE A 402 -1.45 72.08 -28.49
C PHE A 402 -0.33 71.06 -28.26
N ALA A 403 -0.20 70.62 -27.01
CA ALA A 403 0.69 69.53 -26.65
C ALA A 403 0.00 68.19 -26.95
N LEU A 404 0.74 67.27 -27.56
CA LEU A 404 0.24 65.93 -27.86
C LEU A 404 -0.03 65.17 -26.55
N PRO A 405 -1.29 64.72 -26.31
CA PRO A 405 -1.59 63.94 -25.12
C PRO A 405 -0.98 62.54 -25.23
N ILE A 406 -0.66 61.96 -24.08
CA ILE A 406 -0.09 60.61 -24.00
C ILE A 406 -1.20 59.58 -24.31
N ASN A 407 -0.86 58.55 -25.07
CA ASN A 407 -1.74 57.43 -25.38
C ASN A 407 -1.51 56.26 -24.40
N TYR A 408 -2.52 55.96 -23.58
CA TYR A 408 -2.51 54.86 -22.61
C TYR A 408 -3.30 53.63 -23.08
N LEU A 409 -3.87 53.64 -24.30
CA LEU A 409 -4.73 52.55 -24.79
C LEU A 409 -4.00 51.20 -24.86
N ASN A 410 -2.72 51.20 -25.25
CA ASN A 410 -1.92 49.97 -25.30
C ASN A 410 -1.79 49.31 -23.93
N ASP A 411 -1.57 50.10 -22.88
CA ASP A 411 -1.45 49.57 -21.53
C ASP A 411 -2.81 49.17 -20.97
N ILE A 412 -3.89 49.89 -21.30
CA ILE A 412 -5.27 49.45 -21.02
C ILE A 412 -5.53 48.09 -21.66
N HIS A 413 -5.18 47.90 -22.94
CA HIS A 413 -5.37 46.62 -23.63
C HIS A 413 -4.60 45.47 -22.95
N LYS A 414 -3.34 45.67 -22.59
CA LYS A 414 -2.55 44.67 -21.83
C LYS A 414 -3.19 44.32 -20.50
N THR A 415 -3.70 45.32 -19.77
CA THR A 415 -4.37 45.11 -18.48
C THR A 415 -5.67 44.32 -18.68
N LEU A 416 -6.46 44.63 -19.72
CA LEU A 416 -7.67 43.87 -20.07
C LEU A 416 -7.35 42.43 -20.49
N ASP A 417 -6.25 42.20 -21.23
CA ASP A 417 -5.79 40.87 -21.59
C ASP A 417 -5.37 40.04 -20.37
N SER A 418 -4.80 40.69 -19.36
CA SER A 418 -4.50 40.05 -18.07
C SER A 418 -5.80 39.61 -17.37
N ILE A 419 -6.85 40.43 -17.39
CA ILE A 419 -8.18 40.06 -16.86
C ILE A 419 -8.81 38.92 -17.67
N ARG A 420 -8.69 38.94 -19.01
CA ARG A 420 -9.16 37.85 -19.89
C ARG A 420 -8.46 36.54 -19.57
N THR A 421 -7.15 36.57 -19.34
CA THR A 421 -6.38 35.40 -18.92
C THR A 421 -6.88 34.83 -17.59
N ILE A 422 -7.19 35.68 -16.60
CA ILE A 422 -7.79 35.23 -15.33
C ILE A 422 -9.18 34.63 -15.55
N ARG A 423 -9.98 35.22 -16.44
CA ARG A 423 -11.28 34.68 -16.83
C ARG A 423 -11.16 33.28 -17.46
N GLU A 424 -10.20 33.07 -18.34
CA GLU A 424 -9.93 31.74 -18.92
C GLU A 424 -9.52 30.73 -17.85
N LYS A 425 -8.61 31.11 -16.94
CA LYS A 425 -8.22 30.25 -15.80
C LYS A 425 -9.41 29.91 -14.90
N HIS A 426 -10.32 30.86 -14.66
CA HIS A 426 -11.54 30.63 -13.89
C HIS A 426 -12.41 29.57 -14.57
N ILE A 427 -12.69 29.74 -15.87
CA ILE A 427 -13.51 28.79 -16.65
C ILE A 427 -12.88 27.41 -16.67
N GLU A 428 -11.56 27.32 -16.86
CA GLU A 428 -10.83 26.06 -16.81
C GLU A 428 -10.98 25.40 -15.43
N LEU A 429 -10.78 26.16 -14.34
CA LEU A 429 -10.94 25.65 -12.98
C LEU A 429 -12.37 25.17 -12.71
N THR A 430 -13.39 25.91 -13.17
CA THR A 430 -14.80 25.51 -13.08
C THR A 430 -15.06 24.21 -13.84
N SER A 431 -14.48 24.04 -15.03
CA SER A 431 -14.65 22.82 -15.85
C SER A 431 -14.04 21.58 -15.18
N LYS A 432 -12.89 21.74 -14.52
CA LYS A 432 -12.17 20.67 -13.81
C LYS A 432 -12.57 20.52 -12.34
N LEU A 433 -13.46 21.37 -11.82
CA LEU A 433 -13.80 21.42 -10.40
C LEU A 433 -14.27 20.05 -9.88
N LYS A 434 -15.15 19.37 -10.62
CA LYS A 434 -15.69 18.08 -10.21
C LYS A 434 -14.61 17.00 -10.10
N GLU A 435 -13.72 16.94 -11.09
CA GLU A 435 -12.58 16.01 -11.09
C GLU A 435 -11.62 16.32 -9.93
N ASN A 436 -11.28 17.59 -9.74
CA ASN A 436 -10.41 18.04 -8.65
C ASN A 436 -11.03 17.70 -7.27
N GLN A 437 -12.34 17.87 -7.12
CA GLN A 437 -13.07 17.50 -5.90
C GLN A 437 -13.04 15.99 -5.66
N ASP A 438 -13.24 15.17 -6.68
CA ASP A 438 -13.23 13.72 -6.55
C ASP A 438 -11.82 13.20 -6.21
N ASN A 439 -10.77 13.79 -6.80
CA ASN A 439 -9.38 13.52 -6.43
C ASN A 439 -9.06 13.93 -4.99
N ALA A 440 -9.47 15.13 -4.57
CA ALA A 440 -9.25 15.61 -3.21
C ALA A 440 -9.96 14.73 -2.17
N LYS A 441 -11.20 14.30 -2.45
CA LYS A 441 -11.94 13.34 -1.60
C LYS A 441 -11.21 12.00 -1.49
N ASN A 442 -10.65 11.51 -2.59
CA ASN A 442 -9.88 10.26 -2.61
C ASN A 442 -8.61 10.38 -1.75
N GLU A 443 -7.84 11.45 -1.92
CA GLU A 443 -6.62 11.67 -1.13
C GLU A 443 -6.93 11.84 0.37
N LEU A 444 -7.98 12.61 0.71
CA LEU A 444 -8.46 12.73 2.10
C LEU A 444 -8.88 11.38 2.68
N ARG A 445 -9.48 10.49 1.87
CA ARG A 445 -9.87 9.14 2.29
C ARG A 445 -8.66 8.28 2.59
N LEU A 446 -7.67 8.27 1.71
CA LEU A 446 -6.43 7.51 1.91
C LEU A 446 -5.66 8.00 3.14
N ASP A 447 -5.59 9.32 3.35
CA ASP A 447 -4.98 9.93 4.54
C ASP A 447 -5.73 9.51 5.83
N HIS A 448 -7.05 9.51 5.78
CA HIS A 448 -7.86 9.05 6.91
C HIS A 448 -7.67 7.56 7.23
N ILE A 449 -7.43 6.73 6.21
CA ILE A 449 -7.09 5.31 6.38
C ILE A 449 -5.70 5.17 6.99
N TYR A 450 -4.71 5.93 6.50
CA TYR A 450 -3.35 5.92 7.06
C TYR A 450 -3.34 6.22 8.56
N HIS A 451 -4.03 7.29 8.97
CA HIS A 451 -4.17 7.65 10.39
C HIS A 451 -5.00 6.67 11.22
N PHE A 452 -5.80 5.82 10.60
CA PHE A 452 -6.52 4.76 11.30
C PHE A 452 -5.65 3.53 11.55
N LEU A 453 -4.62 3.31 10.71
CA LEU A 453 -3.67 2.20 10.84
C LEU A 453 -2.50 2.53 11.78
N SER A 454 -2.19 3.82 11.93
CA SER A 454 -1.18 4.35 12.86
C SER A 454 -1.72 4.35 14.29
#